data_AF-A0A3N6N8S2-F1
#
_entry.id   AF-A0A3N6N8S2-F1
#
_cell.length_a   1.000
_cell.length_b   1.000
_cell.length_c   1.000
_cell.angle_alpha   90.00
_cell.angle_beta   90.00
_cell.angle_gamma   90.00
#
_symmetry.space_group_name_H-M   'P 1'
#
loop_
_entity.id
_entity.type
_entity.pdbx_description
1 polymer ?
#
loop_
_entity_poly.entity_id
_entity_poly.type
_entity_poly.pdbx_seq_one_letter_code
_entity_poly.pdbx_strand_id
1 'polypeptide(L)'
;MENQENSQSIKEFLCWRENLYHGVNARKETVIELVDALSSNSIASSVVELSEHPLFRRDYNSLYKGIQEFLPDKNDDNYSQQVIQLRMSNMKKIGLN
;
A
#
# COMPACT_ATOMS: atom_id res chain seq x y z
N MET A 1 0.64 21.30 -26.30
CA MET A 1 1.28 19.99 -26.09
C MET A 1 1.27 19.61 -24.60
N GLU A 2 1.78 20.46 -23.71
CA GLU A 2 1.82 20.22 -22.25
C GLU A 2 0.45 19.86 -21.61
N ASN A 3 -0.63 20.55 -22.01
CA ASN A 3 -1.99 20.22 -21.55
C ASN A 3 -2.51 18.83 -22.00
N GLN A 4 -1.98 18.30 -23.11
CA GLN A 4 -2.41 17.02 -23.66
C GLN A 4 -1.60 15.86 -23.06
N GLU A 5 -0.31 16.08 -22.82
CA GLU A 5 0.54 15.15 -22.05
C GLU A 5 0.07 15.03 -20.59
N ASN A 6 -0.27 16.15 -19.94
CA ASN A 6 -0.86 16.11 -18.59
C ASN A 6 -2.18 15.34 -18.54
N SER A 7 -3.02 15.48 -19.58
CA SER A 7 -4.28 14.72 -19.68
C SER A 7 -4.03 13.22 -19.81
N GLN A 8 -2.98 12.82 -20.54
CA GLN A 8 -2.63 11.41 -20.72
C GLN A 8 -2.07 10.80 -19.42
N SER A 9 -1.12 11.48 -18.77
CA SER A 9 -0.56 11.03 -17.49
C SER A 9 -1.63 10.88 -16.40
N ILE A 10 -2.62 11.80 -16.36
CA ILE A 10 -3.75 11.69 -15.43
C ILE A 10 -4.60 10.44 -15.74
N LYS A 11 -4.88 10.15 -17.01
CA LYS A 11 -5.65 8.95 -17.39
C LYS A 11 -4.93 7.67 -17.01
N GLU A 12 -3.62 7.60 -17.24
CA GLU A 12 -2.80 6.46 -16.87
C GLU A 12 -2.77 6.26 -15.36
N PHE A 13 -2.62 7.34 -14.59
CA PHE A 13 -2.70 7.30 -13.14
C PHE A 13 -4.07 6.79 -12.63
N LEU A 14 -5.17 7.28 -13.19
CA LEU A 14 -6.52 6.85 -12.80
C LEU A 14 -6.75 5.36 -13.13
N CYS A 15 -6.31 4.91 -14.32
CA CYS A 15 -6.39 3.50 -14.71
C CYS A 15 -5.56 2.61 -13.78
N TRP A 16 -4.33 3.03 -13.46
CA TRP A 16 -3.49 2.33 -12.49
C TRP A 16 -4.15 2.24 -11.11
N ARG A 17 -4.72 3.35 -10.62
CA ARG A 17 -5.41 3.42 -9.32
C ARG A 17 -6.62 2.48 -9.28
N GLU A 18 -7.41 2.44 -10.36
CA GLU A 18 -8.54 1.52 -10.48
C GLU A 18 -8.09 0.06 -10.49
N ASN A 19 -7.04 -0.27 -11.24
CA ASN A 19 -6.48 -1.62 -11.26
C ASN A 19 -5.95 -2.05 -9.88
N LEU A 20 -5.29 -1.13 -9.15
CA LEU A 20 -4.83 -1.39 -7.79
C LEU A 20 -6.01 -1.66 -6.85
N TYR A 21 -7.06 -0.85 -6.92
CA TYR A 21 -8.27 -1.04 -6.10
C TYR A 21 -8.90 -2.42 -6.31
N HIS A 22 -8.97 -2.89 -7.56
CA HIS A 22 -9.53 -4.20 -7.89
C HIS A 22 -8.57 -5.36 -7.59
N GLY A 23 -7.26 -5.15 -7.67
CA GLY A 23 -6.24 -6.16 -7.39
C GLY A 23 -6.01 -6.45 -5.89
N VAL A 24 -6.48 -5.57 -5.02
CA VAL A 24 -6.40 -5.76 -3.56
C VAL A 24 -7.61 -6.59 -3.08
N ASN A 25 -7.34 -7.71 -2.40
CA ASN A 25 -8.40 -8.63 -1.96
C ASN A 25 -9.19 -8.14 -0.73
N ALA A 26 -8.56 -7.36 0.17
CA ALA A 26 -9.18 -6.91 1.41
C ALA A 26 -8.76 -5.48 1.76
N ARG A 27 -9.64 -4.74 2.48
CA ARG A 27 -9.38 -3.37 2.95
C ARG A 27 -8.93 -2.41 1.85
N LYS A 28 -9.52 -2.53 0.66
CA LYS A 28 -9.21 -1.74 -0.54
C LYS A 28 -9.10 -0.25 -0.26
N GLU A 29 -10.09 0.32 0.41
CA GLU A 29 -10.11 1.74 0.80
C GLU A 29 -8.90 2.10 1.66
N THR A 30 -8.62 1.30 2.69
CA THR A 30 -7.48 1.52 3.59
C THR A 30 -6.15 1.46 2.84
N VAL A 31 -6.01 0.55 1.87
CA VAL A 31 -4.79 0.42 1.06
C VAL A 31 -4.62 1.62 0.13
N ILE A 32 -5.68 2.07 -0.53
CA ILE A 32 -5.62 3.26 -1.39
C ILE A 32 -5.30 4.52 -0.58
N GLU A 33 -5.97 4.72 0.55
CA GLU A 33 -5.72 5.85 1.46
C GLU A 33 -4.27 5.81 2.01
N LEU A 34 -3.73 4.61 2.29
CA LEU A 34 -2.34 4.44 2.72
C LEU A 34 -1.36 4.81 1.61
N VAL A 35 -1.61 4.38 0.37
CA VAL A 35 -0.78 4.74 -0.79
C VAL A 35 -0.82 6.25 -1.04
N ASP A 36 -2.00 6.87 -0.96
CA ASP A 36 -2.15 8.32 -1.09
C ASP A 36 -1.31 9.04 0.00
N ALA A 37 -1.45 8.61 1.27
CA ALA A 37 -0.70 9.19 2.38
C ALA A 37 0.82 9.04 2.20
N LEU A 38 1.32 7.85 1.90
CA LEU A 38 2.74 7.59 1.65
C LEU A 38 3.31 8.40 0.48
N SER A 39 2.53 8.53 -0.61
CA SER A 39 2.99 9.23 -1.82
C SER A 39 3.01 10.74 -1.63
N SER A 40 2.17 11.27 -0.73
CA SER A 40 2.08 12.70 -0.42
C SER A 40 2.93 13.14 0.77
N ASN A 41 3.54 12.20 1.49
CA ASN A 41 4.18 12.45 2.77
C ASN A 41 5.66 12.03 2.74
N SER A 42 6.55 13.01 2.85
CA SER A 42 8.00 12.80 2.94
C SER A 42 8.57 13.05 4.35
N ILE A 43 7.70 13.36 5.32
CA ILE A 43 8.09 13.90 6.64
C ILE A 43 7.81 12.91 7.76
N ALA A 44 6.75 12.09 7.65
CA ALA A 44 6.35 11.17 8.69
C ALA A 44 7.50 10.22 9.06
N SER A 45 7.91 10.30 10.32
CA SER A 45 9.01 9.54 10.89
C SER A 45 8.54 8.21 11.50
N SER A 46 7.22 8.04 11.62
CA SER A 46 6.60 6.85 12.20
C SER A 46 5.27 6.50 11.55
N VAL A 47 4.85 5.26 11.77
CA VAL A 47 3.56 4.73 11.29
C VAL A 47 2.37 5.44 11.97
N VAL A 48 2.54 5.87 13.23
CA VAL A 48 1.52 6.64 13.96
C VAL A 48 1.35 8.01 13.32
N GLU A 49 2.46 8.73 13.09
CA GLU A 49 2.44 10.03 12.44
C GLU A 49 1.85 9.96 11.02
N LEU A 50 2.15 8.89 10.28
CA LEU A 50 1.56 8.63 8.97
C LEU A 50 0.04 8.41 9.05
N SER A 51 -0.46 7.76 10.11
CA SER A 51 -1.90 7.53 10.28
C SER A 51 -2.70 8.78 10.64
N GLU A 52 -2.03 9.85 11.07
CA GLU A 52 -2.65 11.17 11.30
C GLU A 52 -2.66 12.03 10.02
N HIS A 53 -2.11 11.52 8.91
CA HIS A 53 -2.03 12.29 7.67
C HIS A 53 -3.43 12.51 7.07
N PRO A 54 -3.78 13.72 6.58
CA PRO A 54 -5.15 14.02 6.10
C PRO A 54 -5.65 13.13 4.94
N LEU A 55 -4.74 12.52 4.19
CA LEU A 55 -5.08 11.57 3.12
C LEU A 55 -5.33 10.14 3.63
N PHE A 56 -4.96 9.85 4.88
CA PHE A 56 -5.34 8.65 5.60
C PHE A 56 -6.50 8.98 6.54
N ARG A 57 -7.74 8.82 6.07
CA ARG A 57 -8.93 9.24 6.83
C ARG A 57 -9.37 8.19 7.85
N ARG A 58 -8.61 7.10 7.96
CA ARG A 58 -8.87 6.03 8.92
C ARG A 58 -8.02 6.22 10.17
N ASP A 59 -8.48 5.60 11.23
CA ASP A 59 -7.75 5.47 12.48
C ASP A 59 -6.56 4.50 12.35
N TYR A 60 -5.55 4.70 13.21
CA TYR A 60 -4.35 3.85 13.28
C TYR A 60 -4.66 2.35 13.31
N ASN A 61 -5.75 1.95 13.97
CA ASN A 61 -6.20 0.56 14.03
C ASN A 61 -6.55 -0.01 12.65
N SER A 62 -7.14 0.80 11.76
CA SER A 62 -7.42 0.40 10.39
C SER A 62 -6.13 0.18 9.60
N LEU A 63 -5.12 1.02 9.80
CA LEU A 63 -3.80 0.85 9.19
C LEU A 63 -3.12 -0.45 9.67
N TYR A 64 -3.13 -0.67 10.99
CA TYR A 64 -2.59 -1.88 11.59
C TYR A 64 -3.26 -3.15 11.04
N LYS A 65 -4.60 -3.16 10.99
CA LYS A 65 -5.37 -4.28 10.43
C LYS A 65 -5.13 -4.48 8.93
N GLY A 66 -4.97 -3.37 8.19
CA GLY A 66 -4.53 -3.36 6.80
C GLY A 66 -3.26 -4.15 6.62
N ILE A 67 -2.20 -3.75 7.30
CA ILE A 67 -0.89 -4.41 7.24
C ILE A 67 -0.97 -5.86 7.72
N GLN A 68 -1.71 -6.13 8.80
CA GLN A 68 -1.85 -7.46 9.36
C GLN A 68 -2.46 -8.46 8.37
N GLU A 69 -3.45 -8.05 7.56
CA GLU A 69 -4.06 -8.94 6.56
C GLU A 69 -3.14 -9.27 5.38
N PHE A 70 -2.07 -8.51 5.17
CA PHE A 70 -1.02 -8.86 4.20
C PHE A 70 0.01 -9.84 4.77
N LEU A 71 0.03 -10.04 6.09
CA LEU A 71 0.95 -10.96 6.74
C LEU A 71 0.29 -12.34 6.92
N PRO A 72 1.09 -13.42 6.94
CA PRO A 72 0.63 -14.73 7.35
C PRO A 72 0.02 -14.71 8.77
N ASP A 73 -0.83 -15.68 9.08
CA ASP A 73 -1.37 -15.80 10.44
C ASP A 73 -0.22 -15.98 11.44
N LYS A 74 -0.19 -15.11 12.45
CA LYS A 74 0.84 -15.13 13.51
C LYS A 74 0.77 -16.38 14.37
N ASN A 75 -0.37 -17.07 14.40
CA ASN A 75 -0.56 -18.31 15.15
C ASN A 75 -0.16 -19.55 14.34
N ASP A 76 0.27 -19.38 13.08
CA ASP A 76 0.82 -20.47 12.29
C ASP A 76 2.25 -20.77 12.77
N ASP A 77 2.54 -22.03 13.11
CA ASP A 77 3.87 -22.48 13.55
C ASP A 77 4.97 -22.15 12.51
N ASN A 78 4.58 -21.95 11.25
CA ASN A 78 5.44 -21.63 10.14
C ASN A 78 5.46 -20.12 9.78
N TYR A 79 4.87 -19.25 10.61
CA TYR A 79 4.75 -17.80 10.38
C TYR A 79 6.07 -17.16 9.91
N SER A 80 7.16 -17.43 10.63
CA SER A 80 8.48 -16.85 10.33
C SER A 80 8.97 -17.21 8.92
N GLN A 81 8.77 -18.46 8.48
CA GLN A 81 9.17 -18.87 7.14
C GLN A 81 8.25 -18.29 6.08
N GLN A 82 6.94 -18.20 6.34
CA GLN A 82 6.00 -17.59 5.42
C GLN A 82 6.28 -16.10 5.22
N VAL A 83 6.66 -15.37 6.27
CA VAL A 83 7.09 -13.96 6.18
C VAL A 83 8.38 -13.83 5.37
N ILE A 84 9.37 -14.71 5.61
CA ILE A 84 10.62 -14.72 4.83
C ILE A 84 10.32 -15.02 3.35
N GLN A 85 9.49 -16.01 3.06
CA GLN A 85 9.10 -16.35 1.70
C GLN A 85 8.33 -15.22 1.01
N LEU A 86 7.40 -14.56 1.71
CA LEU A 86 6.66 -13.41 1.21
C LEU A 86 7.61 -12.26 0.87
N ARG A 87 8.57 -11.96 1.75
CA ARG A 87 9.61 -10.95 1.51
C ARG A 87 10.47 -11.31 0.29
N MET A 88 10.98 -12.54 0.23
CA MET A 88 11.82 -13.01 -0.88
C MET A 88 11.07 -13.01 -2.21
N SER A 89 9.79 -13.40 -2.21
CA SER A 89 8.91 -13.37 -3.38
C SER A 89 8.69 -11.94 -3.87
N ASN A 90 8.43 -11.01 -2.94
CA ASN A 90 8.23 -9.60 -3.28
C ASN A 90 9.51 -8.93 -3.78
N MET A 91 10.68 -9.23 -3.20
CA MET A 91 11.98 -8.75 -3.70
C MET A 91 12.24 -9.24 -5.14
N LYS A 92 11.98 -10.52 -5.42
CA LYS A 92 12.08 -11.07 -6.78
C LYS A 92 11.13 -10.39 -7.77
N LYS A 93 9.89 -10.10 -7.37
CA LYS A 93 8.91 -9.41 -8.23
C LYS A 93 9.32 -8.00 -8.61
N ILE A 94 10.09 -7.31 -7.76
CA ILE A 94 10.58 -5.95 -8.02
C ILE A 94 12.02 -5.91 -8.55
N GLY A 95 12.59 -7.07 -8.92
CA GLY A 95 13.92 -7.15 -9.55
C GLY A 95 15.09 -6.93 -8.60
N LEU A 96 14.88 -7.04 -7.28
CA LEU A 96 15.93 -6.95 -6.27
C LEU A 96 16.29 -8.36 -5.78
N ASN A 97 17.59 -8.66 -5.72
CA ASN A 97 18.12 -9.94 -5.20
C ASN A 97 18.40 -9.86 -3.70
#